data_AF-A0A370BPR3-F1
#
_entry.id   AF-A0A370BPR3-F1
#
_cell.length_a   1.000
_cell.length_b   1.000
_cell.length_c   1.000
_cell.angle_alpha   90.00
_cell.angle_beta   90.00
_cell.angle_gamma   90.00
#
_symmetry.space_group_name_H-M   'P 1'
#
loop_
_entity.id
_entity.type
_entity.pdbx_description
1 polymer ?
#
loop_
_entity_poly.entity_id
_entity_poly.type
_entity_poly.pdbx_seq_one_letter_code
_entity_poly.pdbx_strand_id
1 'polypeptide(L)'
;MQLGLGSEPLHWIDLLTYLPSHRFVFRENRVPYYQRLFQQHDGKRQWWKTERSGYLMWPYLISVYGMGIATTYAMGRMVFGHKTWFGKA
;
A
#
# COMPACT_ATOMS: atom_id res chain seq x y z
N MET A 1 4.81 -36.72 -43.66
CA MET A 1 3.90 -35.69 -43.11
C MET A 1 3.01 -36.39 -42.08
N GLN A 2 2.81 -35.74 -40.93
CA GLN A 2 2.12 -36.18 -39.71
C GLN A 2 2.97 -36.96 -38.68
N LEU A 3 3.29 -36.25 -37.60
CA LEU A 3 4.20 -36.55 -36.48
C LEU A 3 3.65 -37.64 -35.55
N GLY A 4 4.52 -38.57 -35.16
CA GLY A 4 4.22 -39.63 -34.20
C GLY A 4 3.88 -39.07 -32.83
N LEU A 5 2.59 -39.13 -32.47
CA LEU A 5 2.12 -38.96 -31.10
C LEU A 5 2.48 -40.24 -30.34
N GLY A 6 3.62 -40.24 -29.66
CA GLY A 6 3.96 -41.25 -28.66
C GLY A 6 2.91 -41.23 -27.55
N SER A 7 2.41 -42.40 -27.20
CA SER A 7 1.36 -42.69 -26.22
C SER A 7 1.80 -42.53 -24.76
N GLU A 8 2.71 -41.60 -24.48
CA GLU A 8 3.22 -41.38 -23.14
C GLU A 8 2.23 -40.50 -22.37
N PRO A 9 1.78 -40.90 -21.16
CA PRO A 9 0.87 -40.08 -20.37
C PRO A 9 1.55 -38.76 -20.07
N LEU A 10 0.95 -37.65 -20.52
CA LEU A 10 1.38 -36.28 -20.22
C LEU A 10 1.70 -36.19 -18.73
N HIS A 11 2.98 -36.12 -18.42
CA HIS A 11 3.43 -36.02 -17.06
C HIS A 11 2.86 -34.69 -16.54
N TRP A 12 2.15 -34.73 -15.42
CA TRP A 12 1.53 -33.55 -14.82
C TRP A 12 2.55 -32.41 -14.57
N ILE A 13 3.84 -32.72 -14.54
CA ILE A 13 4.95 -31.77 -14.45
C ILE A 13 5.14 -30.96 -15.74
N ASP A 14 4.86 -31.55 -16.90
CA ASP A 14 5.01 -30.87 -18.20
C ASP A 14 3.93 -29.79 -18.39
N LEU A 15 2.72 -30.02 -17.85
CA LEU A 15 1.63 -29.03 -17.89
C LEU A 15 1.95 -27.76 -17.08
N LEU A 16 2.74 -27.86 -16.01
CA LEU A 16 3.18 -26.71 -15.23
C LEU A 16 4.22 -25.85 -15.97
N THR A 17 4.93 -26.43 -16.95
CA THR A 17 5.99 -25.76 -17.71
C THR A 17 5.44 -24.89 -18.85
N TYR A 18 4.20 -25.12 -19.30
CA TYR A 18 3.53 -24.35 -20.34
C TYR A 18 2.73 -23.12 -19.84
N LEU A 19 2.67 -22.87 -18.52
CA LEU A 19 2.04 -21.67 -17.97
C LEU A 19 2.90 -20.43 -18.27
N PRO A 20 2.35 -19.39 -18.93
CA PRO A 20 3.13 -18.21 -19.29
C PRO A 20 3.39 -17.35 -18.05
N SER A 21 4.45 -17.65 -17.30
CA SER A 21 4.95 -16.84 -16.18
C SER A 21 5.80 -15.63 -16.61
N HIS A 22 5.89 -15.38 -17.92
CA HIS A 22 6.81 -14.46 -18.58
C HIS A 22 6.60 -12.95 -18.31
N ARG A 23 5.62 -12.54 -17.49
CA ARG A 23 5.34 -11.11 -17.21
C ARG A 23 6.08 -10.51 -16.01
N PHE A 24 6.68 -11.33 -15.14
CA PHE A 24 7.33 -10.86 -13.92
C PHE A 24 8.87 -10.85 -14.00
N VAL A 25 9.45 -11.40 -15.07
CA VAL A 25 10.88 -11.79 -15.10
C VAL A 25 11.81 -10.65 -15.54
N PHE A 26 11.32 -9.60 -16.20
CA PHE A 26 12.16 -8.51 -16.74
C PHE A 26 12.00 -7.15 -16.03
N ARG A 27 11.75 -7.12 -14.72
CA ARG A 27 11.81 -5.87 -13.94
C ARG A 27 13.14 -5.78 -13.20
N GLU A 28 13.88 -4.69 -13.37
CA GLU A 28 15.12 -4.44 -12.60
C GLU A 28 14.89 -4.63 -11.10
N ASN A 29 15.82 -5.35 -10.47
CA ASN A 29 15.78 -5.61 -9.04
C ASN A 29 16.13 -4.35 -8.25
N ARG A 30 15.11 -3.63 -7.82
CA ARG A 30 15.22 -2.43 -6.95
C ARG A 30 15.21 -2.74 -5.45
N VAL A 31 15.30 -4.01 -5.03
CA VAL A 31 15.36 -4.38 -3.60
C VAL A 31 16.60 -3.79 -2.92
N PRO A 32 17.83 -3.92 -3.48
CA PRO A 32 19.02 -3.32 -2.86
C PRO A 32 18.94 -1.80 -2.74
N TYR A 33 18.25 -1.15 -3.68
CA TYR A 33 18.02 0.30 -3.65
C TYR A 33 17.18 0.70 -2.43
N TYR A 34 16.02 0.06 -2.22
CA TYR A 34 15.19 0.37 -1.06
C TYR A 34 15.84 -0.05 0.26
N GLN A 35 16.61 -1.14 0.29
CA GLN A 35 17.37 -1.53 1.48
C GLN A 35 18.32 -0.42 1.91
N ARG A 36 19.10 0.16 0.99
CA ARG A 36 19.99 1.30 1.29
C ARG A 36 19.20 2.51 1.78
N LEU A 37 18.11 2.86 1.09
CA LEU A 37 17.26 4.01 1.45
C LEU A 37 16.66 3.88 2.87
N PHE A 38 16.13 2.71 3.22
CA PHE A 38 15.50 2.49 4.52
C PHE A 38 16.49 2.18 5.66
N GLN A 39 17.69 1.68 5.35
CA GLN A 39 18.74 1.40 6.35
C GLN A 39 19.67 2.60 6.61
N GLN A 40 19.59 3.67 5.82
CA GLN A 40 20.35 4.90 6.04
C GLN A 40 19.98 5.55 7.39
N HIS A 41 20.96 5.89 8.23
CA HIS A 41 20.74 6.43 9.58
C HIS A 41 20.57 7.96 9.57
N ASP A 42 19.58 8.47 8.84
CA ASP A 42 19.34 9.92 8.67
C ASP A 42 18.49 10.55 9.80
N GLY A 43 18.16 9.79 10.84
CA GLY A 43 17.26 10.23 11.93
C GLY A 43 15.80 10.48 11.52
N LYS A 44 15.46 10.33 10.23
CA LYS A 44 14.10 10.50 9.71
C LYS A 44 13.23 9.28 10.04
N ARG A 45 11.97 9.53 10.41
CA ARG A 45 10.97 8.47 10.61
C ARG A 45 10.77 7.69 9.31
N GLN A 46 10.50 6.40 9.44
CA GLN A 46 10.36 5.48 8.30
C GLN A 46 9.35 5.97 7.25
N TRP A 47 8.23 6.54 7.72
CA TRP A 47 7.16 7.08 6.86
C TRP A 47 7.48 8.43 6.20
N TRP A 48 8.69 8.98 6.39
CA TRP A 48 9.17 10.21 5.72
C TRP A 48 10.41 9.96 4.85
N LYS A 49 10.84 8.70 4.67
CA LYS A 49 12.09 8.37 3.96
C LYS A 49 12.01 8.46 2.44
N THR A 50 10.83 8.28 1.85
CA THR A 50 10.66 8.33 0.38
C THR A 50 10.20 9.71 -0.07
N GLU A 51 10.65 10.18 -1.23
CA GLU A 51 10.23 11.47 -1.83
C GLU A 51 8.71 11.57 -1.99
N ARG A 52 8.07 10.49 -2.41
CA ARG A 52 6.60 10.40 -2.55
C ARG A 52 5.85 10.33 -1.22
N SER A 53 6.56 10.06 -0.13
CA SER A 53 5.93 9.86 1.17
C SER A 53 5.27 11.14 1.68
N GLY A 54 5.87 12.31 1.41
CA GLY A 54 5.28 13.60 1.79
C GLY A 54 3.91 13.83 1.15
N TYR A 55 3.75 13.53 -0.14
CA TYR A 55 2.48 13.69 -0.86
C TYR A 55 1.35 12.79 -0.32
N LEU A 56 1.69 11.62 0.23
CA LEU A 56 0.73 10.73 0.89
C LEU A 56 0.49 11.10 2.36
N MET A 57 1.53 11.52 3.07
CA MET A 57 1.46 11.84 4.49
C MET A 57 0.71 13.14 4.77
N TRP A 58 0.89 14.17 3.96
CA TRP A 58 0.19 15.45 4.17
C TRP A 58 -1.34 15.34 4.20
N PRO A 59 -2.03 14.74 3.21
CA PRO A 59 -3.48 14.60 3.25
C PRO A 59 -3.93 13.67 4.39
N TYR A 60 -3.18 12.60 4.67
CA TYR A 60 -3.47 11.71 5.78
C TYR A 60 -3.43 12.46 7.13
N LEU A 61 -2.35 13.18 7.41
CA LEU A 61 -2.20 13.94 8.65
C LEU A 61 -3.29 15.00 8.80
N ILE A 62 -3.58 15.78 7.75
CA ILE A 62 -4.65 16.78 7.77
C ILE A 62 -6.00 16.14 8.09
N SER A 63 -6.33 15.00 7.47
CA SER A 63 -7.59 14.32 7.71
C SER A 63 -7.73 13.82 9.14
N VAL A 64 -6.68 13.22 9.70
CA VAL A 64 -6.70 12.65 11.05
C VAL A 64 -6.78 13.76 12.10
N TYR A 65 -5.97 14.81 11.98
CA TYR A 65 -6.03 15.95 12.90
C TYR A 65 -7.35 16.72 12.75
N GLY A 66 -7.83 16.92 11.52
CA GLY A 66 -9.11 17.56 11.25
C GLY A 66 -10.28 16.80 11.89
N MET A 67 -10.35 15.48 11.70
CA MET A 67 -11.38 14.64 12.32
C MET A 67 -11.23 14.55 13.85
N GLY A 68 -10.00 14.54 14.37
CA GLY A 68 -9.76 14.54 15.81
C GLY A 68 -10.27 15.80 16.49
N ILE A 69 -9.99 16.97 15.91
CA ILE A 69 -10.50 18.26 16.40
C ILE A 69 -12.02 18.31 16.28
N ALA A 70 -12.56 17.93 15.13
CA ALA A 70 -13.99 17.85 14.88
C ALA A 70 -14.74 16.98 15.91
N THR A 71 -14.22 15.78 16.18
CA THR A 71 -14.83 14.85 17.13
C THR A 71 -14.75 15.38 18.56
N THR A 72 -13.61 15.95 18.95
CA THR A 72 -13.43 16.55 20.28
C THR A 72 -14.36 17.75 20.48
N TYR A 73 -14.54 18.58 19.44
CA TYR A 73 -15.50 19.68 19.45
C TYR A 73 -16.94 19.18 19.60
N ALA A 74 -17.34 18.17 18.82
CA ALA A 74 -18.68 17.58 18.92
C ALA A 74 -18.93 16.95 20.29
N MET A 75 -17.95 16.22 20.85
CA MET A 75 -18.02 15.68 22.21
C MET A 75 -18.17 16.78 23.27
N GLY A 76 -17.34 17.82 23.19
CA GLY A 76 -17.42 18.95 24.12
C GLY A 76 -18.79 19.63 24.07
N ARG A 77 -19.32 19.85 22.87
CA ARG A 77 -20.67 20.43 22.68
C ARG A 77 -21.77 19.51 23.21
N MET A 78 -21.65 18.20 23.06
CA MET A 78 -22.59 17.22 23.63
C MET A 78 -22.59 17.24 25.16
N VAL A 79 -21.43 17.40 25.81
CA VAL A 79 -21.33 17.55 27.27
C VAL A 79 -22.09 18.80 27.73
N PHE A 80 -22.02 19.89 26.97
CA PHE A 80 -22.79 21.13 27.23
C PHE A 80 -24.24 21.09 26.74
N GLY A 81 -24.75 19.93 26.30
CA GLY A 81 -26.15 19.74 25.89
C GLY A 81 -26.48 20.22 24.47
N HIS A 82 -25.52 20.76 23.72
CA HIS A 82 -25.74 21.22 22.36
C HIS A 82 -25.68 20.06 21.36
N LYS A 83 -26.80 19.78 20.69
CA LYS A 83 -26.94 18.66 19.74
C LYS A 83 -26.61 19.01 18.29
N THR A 84 -26.29 20.27 18.00
CA THR A 84 -26.02 20.76 16.64
C THR A 84 -24.62 21.35 16.51
N TRP A 85 -24.05 21.22 15.32
CA TRP A 85 -22.71 21.71 14.98
C TRP A 85 -22.62 23.24 15.01
N PHE A 86 -23.65 23.89 14.48
CA PHE A 86 -23.84 25.33 14.49
C PHE A 86 -25.30 25.61 14.84
N GLY A 87 -25.53 26.19 16.01
CA GLY A 87 -26.87 26.48 16.51
C GLY A 87 -26.83 27.04 17.93
N LYS A 88 -27.73 27.99 18.21
CA LYS A 88 -28.00 28.45 19.57
C LYS A 88 -28.54 27.28 20.38
N ALA A 89 -28.16 27.27 21.65
CA ALA A 89 -28.37 26.22 22.62
C ALA A 89 -29.77 25.60 22.58
#